data_AF-A0A6I6KBU0-F1
#
_entry.id   AF-A0A6I6KBU0-F1
#
_cell.length_a   1.000
_cell.length_b   1.000
_cell.length_c   1.000
_cell.angle_alpha   90.00
_cell.angle_beta   90.00
_cell.angle_gamma   90.00
#
_symmetry.space_group_name_H-M   'P 1'
#
loop_
_entity.id
_entity.type
_entity.pdbx_description
1 polymer ?
#
loop_
_entity_poly.entity_id
_entity_poly.type
_entity_poly.pdbx_seq_one_letter_code
_entity_poly.pdbx_strand_id
1 'polypeptide(L)'
;MNYVKHLNGFFERISGDSCLNPYHISLYLALFRLWNLNRFAGKFRINRTELMVLSKINSVNTYAKCMKELDRWGYIRYSPSANRHSGSEVSCIRFDTGSYTGSDTGNNTGDHTGSDTLFKRENNTKDKQDSPEKFEYGERKKDHKSNGYNVNNDKDYSEPL
;
A
#
# COMPACT_ATOMS: atom_id res chain seq x y z
N MET A 1 -9.85 -16.30 -4.76
CA MET A 1 -9.30 -15.38 -3.75
C MET A 1 -10.46 -14.80 -2.96
N ASN A 2 -10.46 -14.91 -1.63
CA ASN A 2 -11.45 -14.19 -0.80
C ASN A 2 -10.86 -12.84 -0.34
N TYR A 3 -11.41 -11.73 -0.84
CA TYR A 3 -10.89 -10.38 -0.58
C TYR A 3 -10.85 -10.03 0.92
N VAL A 4 -11.97 -10.27 1.63
CA VAL A 4 -12.10 -9.93 3.05
C VAL A 4 -11.18 -10.79 3.90
N LYS A 5 -11.17 -12.10 3.66
CA LYS A 5 -10.27 -13.02 4.39
C LYS A 5 -8.80 -12.67 4.16
N HIS A 6 -8.43 -12.34 2.93
CA HIS A 6 -7.07 -11.92 2.60
C HIS A 6 -6.66 -10.65 3.35
N LEU A 7 -7.53 -9.66 3.38
CA LEU A 7 -7.26 -8.38 4.04
C LEU A 7 -7.13 -8.59 5.56
N ASN A 8 -8.00 -9.41 6.15
CA ASN A 8 -7.90 -9.77 7.57
C ASN A 8 -6.58 -10.52 7.86
N GLY A 9 -6.24 -11.54 7.06
CA GLY A 9 -4.98 -12.27 7.22
C GLY A 9 -3.74 -11.40 7.00
N PHE A 10 -3.82 -10.38 6.12
CA PHE A 10 -2.78 -9.36 6.01
C PHE A 10 -2.65 -8.55 7.30
N PHE A 11 -3.76 -8.09 7.88
CA PHE A 11 -3.74 -7.33 9.13
C PHE A 11 -3.20 -8.13 10.32
N GLU A 12 -3.59 -9.41 10.43
CA GLU A 12 -3.05 -10.34 11.43
C GLU A 12 -1.53 -10.53 11.27
N ARG A 13 -1.05 -10.64 10.03
CA ARG A 13 0.38 -10.77 9.75
C ARG A 13 1.17 -9.53 10.15
N ILE A 14 0.68 -8.33 9.83
CA ILE A 14 1.41 -7.09 10.15
C ILE A 14 1.31 -6.71 11.63
N SER A 15 0.29 -7.16 12.37
CA SER A 15 0.22 -6.87 13.82
C SER A 15 1.37 -7.49 14.61
N GLY A 16 1.94 -8.60 14.10
CA GLY A 16 3.15 -9.23 14.68
C GLY A 16 4.46 -8.77 14.06
N ASP A 17 4.45 -7.95 13.00
CA ASP A 17 5.65 -7.55 12.25
C ASP A 17 5.96 -6.06 12.43
N SER A 18 6.96 -5.77 13.26
CA SER A 18 7.41 -4.40 13.53
C SER A 18 8.30 -3.80 12.43
N CYS A 19 8.64 -4.58 11.38
CA CYS A 19 9.49 -4.08 10.29
C CYS A 19 8.73 -3.15 9.35
N LEU A 20 7.41 -3.26 9.27
CA LEU A 20 6.59 -2.48 8.34
C LEU A 20 6.32 -1.07 8.85
N ASN A 21 6.90 -0.10 8.17
CA ASN A 21 6.46 1.30 8.25
C ASN A 21 5.11 1.56 7.51
N PRO A 22 4.45 2.72 7.73
CA PRO A 22 3.20 3.08 7.04
C PRO A 22 3.29 3.13 5.50
N TYR A 23 4.48 3.42 4.94
CA TYR A 23 4.67 3.41 3.49
C TYR A 23 4.57 2.00 2.91
N HIS A 24 5.05 0.97 3.61
CA HIS A 24 4.85 -0.43 3.22
C HIS A 24 3.37 -0.79 3.16
N ILE A 25 2.62 -0.43 4.21
CA ILE A 25 1.20 -0.73 4.31
C ILE A 25 0.44 -0.05 3.16
N SER A 26 0.69 1.24 2.94
CA SER A 26 0.06 2.00 1.84
C SER A 26 0.41 1.42 0.46
N LEU A 27 1.68 1.07 0.23
CA LEU A 27 2.14 0.47 -1.03
C LEU A 27 1.52 -0.90 -1.26
N TYR A 28 1.45 -1.74 -0.23
CA TYR A 28 0.83 -3.05 -0.31
C TYR A 28 -0.67 -2.94 -0.61
N LEU A 29 -1.41 -2.04 0.04
CA LEU A 29 -2.83 -1.84 -0.24
C LEU A 29 -3.08 -1.35 -1.67
N ALA A 30 -2.20 -0.49 -2.20
CA ALA A 30 -2.25 -0.08 -3.60
C ALA A 30 -2.01 -1.26 -4.56
N LEU A 31 -1.03 -2.12 -4.28
CA LEU A 31 -0.78 -3.36 -5.02
C LEU A 31 -1.96 -4.32 -4.93
N PHE A 32 -2.54 -4.50 -3.74
CA PHE A 32 -3.70 -5.36 -3.51
C PHE A 32 -4.92 -4.89 -4.30
N ARG A 33 -5.15 -3.57 -4.37
CA ARG A 33 -6.18 -2.97 -5.23
C ARG A 33 -5.95 -3.29 -6.70
N LEU A 34 -4.72 -3.13 -7.21
CA LEU A 34 -4.38 -3.49 -8.59
C LEU A 34 -4.56 -4.98 -8.85
N TRP A 35 -4.17 -5.84 -7.91
CA TRP A 35 -4.34 -7.28 -8.01
C TRP A 35 -5.82 -7.68 -8.10
N ASN A 36 -6.68 -7.01 -7.32
CA ASN A 36 -8.14 -7.19 -7.41
C ASN A 36 -8.71 -6.76 -8.77
N LEU A 37 -8.28 -5.61 -9.30
CA LEU A 37 -8.66 -5.16 -10.64
C LEU A 37 -8.24 -6.16 -11.74
N ASN A 38 -7.09 -6.81 -11.55
CA ASN A 38 -6.58 -7.87 -12.41
C ASN A 38 -7.15 -9.27 -12.05
N ARG A 39 -8.31 -9.33 -11.40
CA ARG A 39 -9.02 -10.58 -11.04
C ARG A 39 -8.17 -11.59 -10.27
N PHE A 40 -7.24 -11.08 -9.46
CA PHE A 40 -6.28 -11.88 -8.69
C PHE A 40 -5.41 -12.81 -9.53
N ALA A 41 -4.99 -12.37 -10.71
CA ALA A 41 -4.05 -13.09 -11.58
C ALA A 41 -2.75 -13.46 -10.83
N GLY A 42 -2.11 -14.57 -11.21
CA GLY A 42 -0.87 -15.02 -10.57
C GLY A 42 0.26 -13.99 -10.62
N LYS A 43 0.27 -13.13 -11.64
CA LYS A 43 1.14 -11.97 -11.77
C LYS A 43 0.42 -10.86 -12.55
N PHE A 44 0.77 -9.61 -12.29
CA PHE A 44 0.22 -8.45 -12.99
C PHE A 44 1.30 -7.39 -13.21
N ARG A 45 1.14 -6.62 -14.29
CA ARG A 45 2.06 -5.52 -14.62
C ARG A 45 1.74 -4.30 -13.76
N ILE A 46 2.78 -3.58 -13.36
CA ILE A 46 2.67 -2.34 -12.62
C ILE A 46 3.38 -1.19 -13.34
N ASN A 47 2.76 -0.01 -13.30
CA ASN A 47 3.43 1.23 -13.64
C ASN A 47 3.91 1.91 -12.36
N ARG A 48 5.21 2.22 -12.29
CA ARG A 48 5.83 2.84 -11.12
C ARG A 48 5.18 4.18 -10.75
N THR A 49 4.95 5.06 -11.73
CA THR A 49 4.40 6.39 -11.51
C THR A 49 2.97 6.30 -10.99
N GLU A 50 2.15 5.43 -11.59
CA GLU A 50 0.79 5.18 -11.13
C GLU A 50 0.77 4.64 -9.70
N LEU A 51 1.61 3.64 -9.41
CA LEU A 51 1.64 3.00 -8.11
C LEU A 51 2.09 3.95 -7.00
N MET A 52 3.06 4.83 -7.28
CA MET A 52 3.46 5.90 -6.35
C MET A 52 2.31 6.84 -5.99
N VAL A 53 1.51 7.24 -6.99
CA VAL A 53 0.33 8.11 -6.78
C VAL A 53 -0.74 7.38 -5.97
N LEU A 54 -1.00 6.10 -6.28
CA LEU A 54 -1.97 5.26 -5.55
C LEU A 54 -1.55 5.05 -4.09
N SER A 55 -0.26 4.80 -3.84
CA SER A 55 0.29 4.57 -2.50
C SER A 55 0.62 5.84 -1.73
N LYS A 56 0.39 7.03 -2.31
CA LYS A 56 0.75 8.32 -1.69
C LYS A 56 2.24 8.43 -1.34
N ILE A 57 3.12 7.78 -2.11
CA ILE A 57 4.57 7.89 -1.93
C ILE A 57 5.12 8.82 -3.00
N ASN A 58 5.63 9.98 -2.58
CA ASN A 58 6.21 10.97 -3.51
C ASN A 58 7.72 10.77 -3.73
N SER A 59 8.39 10.00 -2.86
CA SER A 59 9.83 9.76 -2.95
C SER A 59 10.14 8.49 -3.73
N VAL A 60 10.97 8.64 -4.77
CA VAL A 60 11.47 7.54 -5.60
C VAL A 60 12.20 6.49 -4.77
N ASN A 61 13.05 6.97 -3.86
CA ASN A 61 13.88 6.12 -3.02
C ASN A 61 13.04 5.36 -2.00
N THR A 62 12.06 6.04 -1.38
CA THR A 62 11.14 5.40 -0.44
C THR A 62 10.32 4.31 -1.13
N TYR A 63 9.77 4.59 -2.32
CA TYR A 63 9.06 3.60 -3.11
C TYR A 63 9.93 2.38 -3.43
N ALA A 64 11.14 2.60 -3.95
CA ALA A 64 12.03 1.52 -4.36
C ALA A 64 12.49 0.67 -3.17
N LYS A 65 12.76 1.31 -2.02
CA LYS A 65 13.08 0.64 -0.76
C LYS A 65 11.90 -0.23 -0.30
N CYS A 66 10.70 0.36 -0.18
CA CYS A 66 9.52 -0.35 0.29
C CYS A 66 9.12 -1.51 -0.63
N MET A 67 9.26 -1.37 -1.96
CA MET A 67 8.99 -2.46 -2.90
C MET A 67 9.92 -3.66 -2.67
N LYS A 68 11.23 -3.39 -2.49
CA LYS A 68 12.23 -4.43 -2.21
C LYS A 68 12.03 -5.07 -0.83
N GLU A 69 11.65 -4.27 0.16
CA GLU A 69 11.38 -4.76 1.51
C GLU A 69 10.12 -5.65 1.56
N LEU A 70 9.03 -5.25 0.89
CA LEU A 70 7.83 -6.09 0.75
C LEU A 70 8.10 -7.42 0.03
N ASP A 71 8.96 -7.41 -0.98
CA ASP A 71 9.42 -8.63 -1.67
C ASP A 71 10.26 -9.52 -0.73
N ARG A 72 11.25 -8.92 -0.06
CA ARG A 72 12.12 -9.61 0.90
C ARG A 72 11.35 -10.24 2.06
N TRP A 73 10.34 -9.56 2.59
CA TRP A 73 9.51 -10.06 3.69
C TRP A 73 8.39 -10.99 3.21
N GLY A 74 8.30 -11.29 1.91
CA GLY A 74 7.35 -12.25 1.37
C GLY A 74 5.90 -11.77 1.47
N TYR A 75 5.65 -10.47 1.32
CA TYR A 75 4.30 -9.95 1.08
C TYR A 75 3.94 -10.00 -0.39
N ILE A 76 4.94 -9.83 -1.25
CA ILE A 76 4.83 -9.89 -2.70
C ILE A 76 6.04 -10.61 -3.30
N ARG A 77 6.00 -10.86 -4.61
CA ARG A 77 7.15 -11.19 -5.43
C ARG A 77 7.31 -10.10 -6.49
N TYR A 78 8.43 -9.40 -6.46
CA TYR A 78 8.69 -8.28 -7.37
C TYR A 78 9.67 -8.67 -8.49
N SER A 79 9.24 -8.52 -9.74
CA SER A 79 10.06 -8.77 -10.93
C SER A 79 10.28 -7.45 -11.69
N PRO A 80 11.37 -6.72 -11.42
CA PRO A 80 11.66 -5.48 -12.12
C PRO A 80 11.98 -5.74 -13.60
N SER A 81 11.50 -4.87 -14.49
CA SER A 81 11.90 -4.86 -15.89
C SER A 81 12.72 -3.61 -16.21
N ALA A 82 13.87 -3.80 -16.86
CA ALA A 82 14.64 -2.71 -17.44
C ALA A 82 14.05 -2.21 -18.78
N ASN A 83 13.23 -3.04 -19.43
CA ASN A 83 12.62 -2.70 -20.71
C ASN A 83 11.35 -1.87 -20.50
N ARG A 84 11.31 -0.69 -21.12
CA ARG A 84 10.17 0.24 -21.15
C ARG A 84 8.90 -0.39 -21.73
N HIS A 85 9.03 -1.42 -22.58
CA HIS A 85 7.89 -2.09 -23.22
C HIS A 85 7.31 -3.24 -22.39
N SER A 86 8.10 -3.83 -21.50
CA SER A 86 7.71 -5.05 -20.77
C SER A 86 7.09 -4.76 -19.40
N GLY A 87 7.38 -3.60 -18.80
CA GLY A 87 6.85 -3.19 -17.48
C GLY A 87 7.32 -4.08 -16.33
N SER A 88 7.36 -3.56 -15.10
CA SER A 88 7.65 -4.42 -13.95
C SER A 88 6.43 -5.27 -13.62
N GLU A 89 6.64 -6.50 -13.16
CA GLU A 89 5.57 -7.42 -12.75
C GLU A 89 5.60 -7.66 -11.23
N VAL A 90 4.42 -7.85 -10.65
CA VAL A 90 4.23 -8.21 -9.24
C VAL A 90 3.29 -9.40 -9.12
N SER A 91 3.59 -10.29 -8.18
CA SER A 91 2.67 -11.32 -7.67
C SER A 91 2.44 -11.09 -6.18
N CYS A 92 1.21 -11.14 -5.71
CA CYS A 92 0.93 -11.03 -4.26
C CYS A 92 0.89 -12.41 -3.61
N ILE A 93 1.42 -12.51 -2.39
CA ILE A 93 1.28 -13.73 -1.57
C ILE A 93 -0.14 -13.79 -1.01
N ARG A 94 -0.72 -14.99 -0.91
CA ARG A 94 -2.09 -15.19 -0.43
C ARG A 94 -2.13 -15.32 1.09
N PHE A 95 -3.06 -14.59 1.72
CA PHE A 95 -3.34 -14.68 3.16
C PHE A 95 -4.79 -15.12 3.44
N ASP A 96 -5.53 -15.56 2.41
CA ASP A 96 -6.93 -15.99 2.55
C ASP A 96 -7.12 -17.47 2.88
N THR A 97 -6.06 -18.26 2.74
CA THR A 97 -6.07 -19.70 2.98
C THR A 97 -5.38 -19.91 4.33
N GLY A 98 -6.18 -20.25 5.36
CA GLY A 98 -5.70 -20.48 6.73
C GLY A 98 -4.87 -21.76 6.86
N SER A 99 -3.79 -21.88 6.09
CA SER A 99 -2.84 -22.97 6.18
C SER A 99 -1.47 -22.33 6.29
N TYR A 100 -0.95 -22.31 7.51
CA TYR A 100 0.47 -22.11 7.79
C TYR A 100 1.26 -23.09 6.92
N THR A 101 1.73 -22.66 5.75
CA THR A 101 2.82 -23.34 5.06
C THR A 101 4.12 -22.85 5.68
N GLY A 102 4.28 -23.11 6.97
CA GLY A 102 5.56 -23.15 7.63
C GLY A 102 6.12 -24.54 7.39
N SER A 103 6.91 -24.70 6.34
CA SER A 103 7.95 -25.71 6.35
C SER A 103 8.97 -25.26 7.39
N ASP A 104 8.80 -25.68 8.64
CA ASP A 104 9.89 -25.91 9.59
C ASP A 104 9.41 -26.74 10.79
N THR A 105 10.14 -27.82 11.00
CA THR A 105 10.09 -28.79 12.09
C THR A 105 10.39 -28.13 13.44
N GLY A 106 9.54 -28.34 14.47
CA GLY A 106 9.91 -28.02 15.86
C GLY A 106 8.77 -27.82 16.85
N ASN A 107 8.30 -28.92 17.44
CA ASN A 107 7.66 -29.12 18.75
C ASN A 107 7.13 -27.94 19.62
N ASN A 108 5.93 -28.22 20.17
CA ASN A 108 5.41 -27.96 21.52
C ASN A 108 4.56 -26.72 21.83
N THR A 109 3.34 -27.06 22.27
CA THR A 109 2.56 -26.54 23.40
C THR A 109 1.95 -25.15 23.25
N GLY A 110 0.61 -25.13 23.29
CA GLY A 110 -0.20 -23.96 23.00
C GLY A 110 -0.17 -22.87 24.05
N ASP A 111 -0.81 -21.76 23.72
CA ASP A 111 -1.51 -20.94 24.70
C ASP A 111 -2.60 -20.10 24.05
N HIS A 112 -3.68 -19.92 24.80
CA HIS A 112 -4.78 -19.02 24.53
C HIS A 112 -4.44 -17.64 25.12
N THR A 113 -4.17 -16.62 24.30
CA THR A 113 -4.21 -15.25 24.84
C THR A 113 -4.61 -14.23 23.77
N GLY A 114 -5.85 -13.77 23.88
CA GLY A 114 -6.20 -12.35 23.85
C GLY A 114 -5.99 -11.61 22.54
N SER A 115 -6.97 -11.65 21.65
CA SER A 115 -7.19 -10.56 20.71
C SER A 115 -7.71 -9.34 21.49
N ASP A 116 -6.81 -8.55 22.06
CA ASP A 116 -7.14 -7.22 22.57
C ASP A 116 -7.42 -6.30 21.37
N THR A 117 -8.64 -6.35 20.87
CA THR A 117 -9.14 -5.31 19.96
C THR A 117 -9.22 -4.01 20.77
N LEU A 118 -8.41 -3.00 20.39
CA LEU A 118 -8.45 -1.61 20.90
C LEU A 118 -9.81 -0.91 20.73
N PHE A 119 -10.81 -1.59 20.13
CA PHE A 119 -12.18 -1.15 20.09
C PHE A 119 -12.96 -1.78 21.25
N LYS A 120 -13.10 -1.01 22.34
CA LYS A 120 -14.09 -1.29 23.39
C LYS A 120 -15.47 -1.32 22.72
N ARG A 121 -16.05 -2.51 22.61
CA ARG A 121 -17.40 -2.71 22.05
C ARG A 121 -18.42 -2.22 23.08
N GLU A 122 -18.86 -0.98 22.97
CA GLU A 122 -20.00 -0.48 23.73
C GLU A 122 -21.31 -0.91 23.05
N ASN A 123 -22.01 -1.86 23.68
CA ASN A 123 -23.42 -2.08 23.42
C ASN A 123 -24.22 -1.43 24.54
N ASN A 124 -25.00 -0.39 24.27
CA ASN A 124 -26.28 -0.20 24.92
C ASN A 124 -27.24 0.70 24.13
N THR A 125 -28.47 0.19 24.04
CA THR A 125 -29.63 0.60 23.25
C THR A 125 -30.31 1.84 23.84
N LYS A 126 -30.72 2.81 22.99
CA LYS A 126 -32.06 3.48 22.94
C LYS A 126 -32.04 4.75 22.06
N ASP A 127 -32.83 4.67 20.98
CA ASP A 127 -33.57 5.73 20.27
C ASP A 127 -33.02 7.16 20.19
N LYS A 128 -32.62 7.56 18.98
CA LYS A 128 -33.33 8.57 18.19
C LYS A 128 -32.87 8.55 16.74
N GLN A 129 -33.85 8.53 15.86
CA GLN A 129 -33.71 8.55 14.41
C GLN A 129 -33.22 9.95 14.01
N ASP A 130 -31.92 10.08 13.73
CA ASP A 130 -31.36 11.32 13.17
C ASP A 130 -30.91 11.07 11.72
N SER A 131 -31.21 12.05 10.90
CA SER A 131 -31.11 11.99 9.43
C SER A 131 -29.66 11.85 8.99
N PRO A 132 -29.34 11.27 7.81
CA PRO A 132 -27.96 11.14 7.38
C PRO A 132 -27.33 12.53 7.19
N GLU A 133 -26.34 12.84 8.02
CA GLU A 133 -25.43 13.97 7.82
C GLU A 133 -24.82 13.86 6.41
N LYS A 134 -25.13 14.83 5.55
CA LYS A 134 -24.46 14.97 4.26
C LYS A 134 -22.99 15.30 4.54
N PHE A 135 -22.11 14.33 4.34
CA PHE A 135 -20.68 14.62 4.22
C PHE A 135 -20.44 15.37 2.91
N GLU A 136 -20.41 16.69 3.03
CA GLU A 136 -20.05 17.60 1.95
C GLU A 136 -18.55 17.44 1.65
N TYR A 137 -18.22 16.97 0.45
CA TYR A 137 -16.87 17.07 -0.08
C TYR A 137 -16.58 18.55 -0.31
N GLY A 138 -15.94 19.20 0.67
CA GLY A 138 -15.47 20.57 0.52
C GLY A 138 -14.59 20.68 -0.73
N GLU A 139 -15.06 21.43 -1.72
CA GLU A 139 -14.27 21.83 -2.87
C GLU A 139 -13.02 22.55 -2.36
N ARG A 140 -11.84 21.98 -2.59
CA ARG A 140 -10.59 22.70 -2.34
C ARG A 140 -10.54 23.89 -3.31
N LYS A 141 -10.69 25.09 -2.77
CA LYS A 141 -10.41 26.35 -3.47
C LYS A 141 -9.04 26.26 -4.12
N LYS A 142 -8.97 26.54 -5.42
CA LYS A 142 -7.71 26.75 -6.13
C LYS A 142 -7.12 28.05 -5.62
N ASP A 143 -6.24 27.99 -4.64
CA ASP A 143 -5.40 29.12 -4.29
C ASP A 143 -4.43 29.38 -5.45
N HIS A 144 -4.77 30.35 -6.30
CA HIS A 144 -3.84 30.97 -7.23
C HIS A 144 -2.80 31.75 -6.41
N LYS A 145 -1.80 31.04 -5.87
CA LYS A 145 -0.58 31.67 -5.41
C LYS A 145 0.33 31.85 -6.62
N SER A 146 0.43 33.09 -7.09
CA SER A 146 1.51 33.54 -7.96
C SER A 146 2.83 33.20 -7.28
N ASN A 147 3.55 32.19 -7.78
CA ASN A 147 4.96 32.01 -7.49
C ASN A 147 5.73 32.75 -8.58
N GLY A 148 6.20 33.96 -8.26
CA GLY A 148 7.13 34.71 -9.08
C GLY A 148 8.47 33.97 -9.15
N TYR A 149 8.71 33.28 -10.27
CA TYR A 149 10.05 33.05 -10.77
C TYR A 149 10.25 33.98 -11.97
N ASN A 150 11.00 35.07 -11.77
CA ASN A 150 11.57 35.82 -12.88
C ASN A 150 12.63 34.94 -13.54
N VAL A 151 12.36 34.48 -14.76
CA VAL A 151 13.37 33.89 -15.63
C VAL A 151 13.94 35.05 -16.45
N ASN A 152 15.11 35.57 -16.05
CA ASN A 152 15.93 36.39 -16.94
C ASN A 152 16.58 35.44 -17.94
N ASN A 153 16.28 35.65 -19.23
CA ASN A 153 16.66 34.78 -20.34
C ASN A 153 17.86 35.31 -21.13
N ASP A 154 18.84 35.93 -20.46
CA ASP A 154 20.06 36.42 -21.10
C ASP A 154 21.29 35.73 -20.49
N LYS A 155 21.63 34.55 -21.00
CA LYS A 155 22.97 33.98 -20.88
C LYS A 155 23.47 33.67 -22.29
N ASP A 156 24.36 34.53 -22.76
CA ASP A 156 25.12 34.38 -24.01
C ASP A 156 26.20 33.30 -23.81
N TYR A 157 26.16 32.25 -24.64
CA TYR A 157 27.07 31.10 -24.57
C TYR A 157 28.23 31.20 -25.59
N SER A 158 28.64 32.41 -25.94
CA SER A 158 29.62 32.65 -27.01
C SER A 158 31.10 32.62 -26.60
N GLU A 159 31.48 32.17 -25.40
CA GLU A 159 32.90 32.09 -25.02
C GLU A 159 33.48 30.67 -25.20
N PRO A 160 34.62 30.52 -25.93
CA PRO A 160 35.27 29.23 -26.09
C PRO A 160 36.07 28.83 -24.84
N LEU A 161 36.18 27.51 -24.64
CA LEU A 161 36.85 26.81 -23.53
C LEU A 161 38.34 27.17 -23.35
#